data_AF-A0A7S2RDS9-F1
#
_entry.id   AF-A0A7S2RDS9-F1
#
_cell.length_a   1.000
_cell.length_b   1.000
_cell.length_c   1.000
_cell.angle_alpha   90.00
_cell.angle_beta   90.00
_cell.angle_gamma   90.00
#
_symmetry.space_group_name_H-M   'P 1'
#
loop_
_entity.id
_entity.type
_entity.pdbx_description
1 polymer ?
#
loop_
_entity_poly.entity_id
_entity_poly.type
_entity_poly.pdbx_seq_one_letter_code
_entity_poly.pdbx_strand_id
1 'polypeptide(L)'
;LVGVLACGSTGSASGHVDLRLVMNATSNVLLDQNQVASFMKSFDDFYTNFQTCFSDYKKLEEKSWTGYVTYWELQANGTLPDDQWRKFNASWKEGKYDLTNNKDPHTPRGDGPGEVPYPEMSLEGNNITVYEICNTASNMAYYRAAGEMCGKNAITFSRPSFEASVKQSYATLGFGSYFYHSSWSNLGSEFDQTMIRILAFLGYQEITGDIVALLDPIANKEDKNMLLYLSATGGSNASEVSAMVSDVISTKDVSEWLSELQKLDIPNMFVTFGSIVMLFTLTVVPDNAFLVSFAKDAIKLFLTKDQLDQVDNFVATLLRTFVVKYPKGVCTGITGIFCKLGLIRKFFGMLLKIVYAFVFQEEVLKGLNYTNELMEAGKALTHYVLKVADVLGGYHTPDAELEGSTENVWAGRDICYSPHALWHEVSASGLLNLMEASENLADNIPKPHKRLRVLKERQTLTAVLPSDPTLVAKAKILFAALNKFVSSQYPQFKSTISSAESVFLDILSGNVTFDDLIGIITKYL
;
A
#
# COMPACT_ATOMS: atom_id res chain seq x y z
N LEU A 1 24.04 30.32 22.45
CA LEU A 1 25.50 30.14 22.25
C LEU A 1 25.98 28.67 22.36
N VAL A 2 25.07 27.68 22.41
CA VAL A 2 25.39 26.23 22.27
C VAL A 2 24.70 25.62 21.02
N GLY A 3 24.24 26.47 20.09
CA GLY A 3 23.53 26.06 18.87
C GLY A 3 24.22 26.48 17.56
N VAL A 4 25.52 26.76 17.57
CA VAL A 4 26.26 27.29 16.39
C VAL A 4 27.59 26.54 16.13
N LEU A 5 27.77 25.32 16.67
CA LEU A 5 29.01 24.55 16.49
C LEU A 5 28.81 23.12 15.99
N ALA A 6 27.82 22.88 15.12
CA ALA A 6 27.65 21.60 14.43
C ALA A 6 27.62 21.68 12.89
N CYS A 7 27.68 22.87 12.29
CA CYS A 7 27.83 23.04 10.83
C CYS A 7 29.12 23.82 10.55
N GLY A 8 30.24 23.11 10.49
CA GLY A 8 31.56 23.75 10.37
C GLY A 8 32.70 22.77 10.14
N SER A 9 32.58 21.91 9.13
CA SER A 9 33.76 21.30 8.50
C SER A 9 33.59 21.25 6.99
N THR A 10 34.18 22.22 6.30
CA THR A 10 34.44 22.22 4.85
C THR A 10 35.59 21.27 4.51
N GLY A 11 35.50 20.01 4.96
CA GLY A 11 36.33 18.91 4.48
C GLY A 11 35.53 18.19 3.40
N SER A 12 36.17 17.78 2.30
CA SER A 12 35.51 17.03 1.23
C SER A 12 35.14 15.63 1.74
N ALA A 13 34.07 15.55 2.52
CA ALA A 13 33.44 14.29 2.89
C ALA A 13 32.80 13.77 1.60
N SER A 14 33.13 12.54 1.22
CA SER A 14 32.29 11.79 0.29
C SER A 14 30.88 11.75 0.88
N GLY A 15 30.02 12.64 0.41
CA GLY A 15 28.64 12.81 0.86
C GLY A 15 27.90 11.51 0.62
N HIS A 16 27.65 10.78 1.71
CA HIS A 16 26.78 9.62 1.69
C HIS A 16 25.45 10.09 2.26
N VAL A 17 24.47 10.32 1.38
CA VAL A 17 23.08 10.52 1.79
C VAL A 17 22.52 9.16 2.17
N ASP A 18 22.09 9.01 3.42
CA ASP A 18 21.40 7.81 3.90
C ASP A 18 20.00 8.14 4.43
N LEU A 19 19.12 7.15 4.56
CA LEU A 19 17.76 7.34 5.06
C LEU A 19 17.72 7.99 6.45
N ARG A 20 18.79 7.86 7.27
CA ARG A 20 18.85 8.50 8.58
C ARG A 20 18.93 10.01 8.48
N LEU A 21 19.70 10.55 7.53
CA LEU A 21 19.74 11.99 7.27
C LEU A 21 18.39 12.53 6.81
N VAL A 22 17.73 11.83 5.90
CA VAL A 22 16.40 12.19 5.40
C VAL A 22 15.38 12.19 6.54
N MET A 23 15.37 11.14 7.36
CA MET A 23 14.41 10.99 8.44
C MET A 23 14.64 11.97 9.57
N ASN A 24 15.90 12.30 9.84
CA ASN A 24 16.23 13.38 10.77
C ASN A 24 15.74 14.73 10.22
N ALA A 25 15.97 15.02 8.94
CA ALA A 25 15.47 16.25 8.31
C ALA A 25 13.95 16.36 8.41
N THR A 26 13.21 15.30 8.08
CA THR A 26 11.75 15.26 8.17
C THR A 26 11.25 15.36 9.61
N SER A 27 11.89 14.68 10.56
CA SER A 27 11.51 14.72 11.97
C SER A 27 11.71 16.10 12.60
N ASN A 28 12.80 16.79 12.23
CA ASN A 28 13.08 18.14 12.74
C ASN A 28 12.05 19.18 12.32
N VAL A 29 11.33 18.95 11.21
CA VAL A 29 10.24 19.82 10.79
C VAL A 29 8.91 19.46 11.46
N LEU A 30 8.73 18.18 11.84
CA LEU A 30 7.43 17.66 12.28
C LEU A 30 7.28 17.45 13.79
N LEU A 31 8.35 17.46 14.57
CA LEU A 31 8.31 17.08 15.98
C LEU A 31 8.92 18.15 16.88
N ASP A 32 8.41 18.27 18.11
CA ASP A 32 9.13 18.98 19.18
C ASP A 32 10.43 18.22 19.49
N GLN A 33 11.48 18.92 19.96
CA GLN A 33 12.79 18.35 20.26
C GLN A 33 12.72 17.15 21.22
N ASN A 34 11.77 17.13 22.15
CA ASN A 34 11.58 16.00 23.06
C ASN A 34 10.98 14.77 22.36
N GLN A 35 10.10 14.98 21.38
CA GLN A 35 9.52 13.91 20.57
C GLN A 35 10.53 13.40 19.54
N VAL A 36 11.36 14.29 18.98
CA VAL A 36 12.49 13.90 18.10
C VAL A 36 13.39 12.91 18.80
N ALA A 37 13.79 13.12 20.06
CA ALA A 37 14.69 12.21 20.75
C ALA A 37 14.12 10.78 20.93
N SER A 38 12.84 10.66 21.31
CA SER A 38 12.19 9.36 21.46
C SER A 38 11.98 8.67 20.11
N PHE A 39 11.52 9.42 19.11
CA PHE A 39 11.36 8.93 17.74
C PHE A 39 12.69 8.46 17.17
N MET A 40 13.76 9.27 17.30
CA MET A 40 15.09 8.95 16.79
C MET A 40 15.69 7.71 17.44
N LYS A 41 15.37 7.42 18.72
CA LYS A 41 15.81 6.17 19.35
C LYS A 41 15.11 4.94 18.75
N SER A 42 13.78 4.97 18.63
CA SER A 42 13.02 3.88 17.96
C SER A 42 13.46 3.74 16.51
N PHE A 43 13.70 4.87 15.85
CA PHE A 43 14.21 4.94 14.49
C PHE A 43 15.63 4.37 14.34
N ASP A 44 16.55 4.63 15.27
CA ASP A 44 17.91 4.09 15.18
C ASP A 44 17.92 2.54 15.28
N ASP A 45 17.06 1.98 16.14
CA ASP A 45 16.88 0.53 16.25
C ASP A 45 16.26 -0.04 14.95
N PHE A 46 15.20 0.61 14.44
CA PHE A 46 14.60 0.29 13.14
C PHE A 46 15.64 0.37 12.01
N TYR A 47 16.39 1.46 11.94
CA TYR A 47 17.34 1.75 10.87
C TYR A 47 18.51 0.77 10.87
N THR A 48 19.01 0.38 12.04
CA THR A 48 20.06 -0.63 12.16
C THR A 48 19.58 -1.99 11.64
N ASN A 49 18.35 -2.37 11.99
CA ASN A 49 17.74 -3.61 11.49
C ASN A 49 17.49 -3.55 9.99
N PHE A 50 16.99 -2.41 9.51
CA PHE A 50 16.76 -2.12 8.10
C PHE A 50 18.07 -2.22 7.31
N GLN A 51 19.12 -1.51 7.71
CA GLN A 51 20.44 -1.58 7.05
C GLN A 51 21.03 -2.99 7.03
N THR A 52 20.83 -3.77 8.10
CA THR A 52 21.32 -5.15 8.14
C THR A 52 20.59 -6.02 7.12
N CYS A 53 19.25 -5.91 7.09
CA CYS A 53 18.39 -6.66 6.20
C CYS A 53 18.51 -6.24 4.73
N PHE A 54 18.73 -4.96 4.49
CA PHE A 54 18.86 -4.33 3.18
C PHE A 54 20.33 -4.03 2.84
N SER A 55 21.28 -4.75 3.45
CA SER A 55 22.71 -4.54 3.21
C SER A 55 23.08 -4.73 1.75
N ASP A 56 22.43 -5.68 1.06
CA ASP A 56 22.55 -5.90 -0.39
C ASP A 56 22.01 -4.71 -1.22
N TYR A 57 21.08 -3.93 -0.66
CA TYR A 57 20.45 -2.76 -1.27
C TYR A 57 21.03 -1.43 -0.78
N LYS A 58 22.02 -1.43 0.11
CA LYS A 58 22.60 -0.19 0.67
C LYS A 58 23.09 0.76 -0.42
N LYS A 59 23.76 0.21 -1.45
CA LYS A 59 24.23 1.01 -2.60
C LYS A 59 23.07 1.61 -3.41
N LEU A 60 21.97 0.86 -3.54
CA LEU A 60 20.78 1.35 -4.22
C LEU A 60 20.17 2.52 -3.44
N GLU A 61 20.02 2.37 -2.11
CA GLU A 61 19.52 3.44 -1.23
C GLU A 61 20.37 4.71 -1.32
N GLU A 62 21.69 4.61 -1.19
CA GLU A 62 22.61 5.75 -1.33
C GLU A 62 22.47 6.43 -2.70
N LYS A 63 22.32 5.64 -3.77
CA LYS A 63 22.14 6.15 -5.14
C LYS A 63 20.78 6.82 -5.34
N SER A 64 19.72 6.26 -4.77
CA SER A 64 18.38 6.87 -4.78
C SER A 64 18.41 8.28 -4.19
N TRP A 65 18.95 8.41 -2.98
CA TRP A 65 18.98 9.70 -2.28
C TRP A 65 19.94 10.71 -2.90
N THR A 66 21.11 10.27 -3.36
CA THR A 66 22.04 11.12 -4.12
C THR A 66 21.38 11.61 -5.42
N GLY A 67 20.67 10.73 -6.11
CA GLY A 67 19.94 11.08 -7.34
C GLY A 67 18.79 12.03 -7.08
N TYR A 68 18.10 11.91 -5.93
CA TYR A 68 17.09 12.88 -5.51
C TYR A 68 17.66 14.29 -5.25
N VAL A 69 18.81 14.38 -4.58
CA VAL A 69 19.51 15.68 -4.42
C VAL A 69 19.91 16.24 -5.79
N THR A 70 20.48 15.40 -6.65
CA THR A 70 20.86 15.78 -8.02
C THR A 70 19.66 16.26 -8.83
N TYR A 71 18.50 15.59 -8.72
CA TYR A 71 17.25 16.03 -9.35
C TYR A 71 16.90 17.46 -8.96
N TRP A 72 16.96 17.78 -7.66
CA TRP A 72 16.66 19.10 -7.15
C TRP A 72 17.64 20.17 -7.64
N GLU A 73 18.93 19.87 -7.68
CA GLU A 73 19.94 20.77 -8.24
C GLU A 73 19.67 21.08 -9.73
N LEU A 74 19.30 20.05 -10.50
CA LEU A 74 18.96 20.18 -11.91
C LEU A 74 17.63 20.92 -12.16
N GLN A 75 16.67 20.81 -11.26
CA GLN A 75 15.46 21.64 -11.28
C GLN A 75 15.79 23.10 -10.95
N ALA A 76 16.55 23.34 -9.89
CA ALA A 76 16.91 24.68 -9.42
C ALA A 76 17.73 25.47 -10.46
N ASN A 77 18.57 24.79 -11.23
CA ASN A 77 19.38 25.42 -12.29
C ASN A 77 18.67 25.48 -13.67
N GLY A 78 17.42 24.98 -13.76
CA GLY A 78 16.61 24.98 -14.98
C GLY A 78 17.10 24.02 -16.08
N THR A 79 17.96 23.06 -15.75
CA THR A 79 18.46 22.06 -16.70
C THR A 79 17.42 20.97 -16.98
N LEU A 80 16.60 20.62 -15.98
CA LEU A 80 15.43 19.80 -16.22
C LEU A 80 14.28 20.70 -16.71
N PRO A 81 13.58 20.32 -17.81
CA PRO A 81 12.36 21.00 -18.22
C PRO A 81 11.31 20.94 -17.10
N ASP A 82 10.23 21.71 -17.27
CA ASP A 82 9.10 21.83 -16.33
C ASP A 82 8.49 20.45 -16.01
N ASP A 83 9.10 19.74 -15.05
CA ASP A 83 8.69 18.43 -14.56
C ASP A 83 7.77 18.61 -13.35
N GLN A 84 6.79 19.49 -13.49
CA GLN A 84 5.77 19.71 -12.48
C GLN A 84 4.62 18.73 -12.70
N TRP A 85 4.28 18.00 -11.64
CA TRP A 85 3.10 17.15 -11.64
C TRP A 85 1.85 18.01 -11.51
N ARG A 86 1.22 18.33 -12.63
CA ARG A 86 0.06 19.27 -12.68
C ARG A 86 0.44 20.67 -12.17
N LYS A 87 -0.47 21.64 -12.35
CA LYS A 87 -0.30 22.94 -11.69
C LYS A 87 -0.57 22.76 -10.20
N PHE A 88 0.45 22.96 -9.36
CA PHE A 88 0.29 22.96 -7.92
C PHE A 88 -0.81 23.96 -7.53
N ASN A 89 -1.92 23.45 -7.01
CA ASN A 89 -2.98 24.31 -6.55
C ASN A 89 -2.67 24.69 -5.10
N ALA A 90 -2.32 25.96 -4.84
CA ALA A 90 -2.02 26.43 -3.50
C ALA A 90 -3.16 26.24 -2.48
N SER A 91 -4.39 25.92 -2.92
CA SER A 91 -5.49 25.52 -2.03
C SER A 91 -5.35 24.10 -1.48
N TRP A 92 -4.49 23.26 -2.07
CA TRP A 92 -4.16 21.91 -1.63
C TRP A 92 -3.07 21.85 -0.57
N LYS A 93 -2.56 23.01 -0.12
CA LYS A 93 -1.64 23.06 1.02
C LYS A 93 -2.28 22.30 2.18
N GLU A 94 -1.67 21.17 2.55
CA GLU A 94 -1.99 20.42 3.76
C GLU A 94 -2.18 21.45 4.87
N GLY A 95 -3.42 21.55 5.36
CA GLY A 95 -4.01 22.80 5.83
C GLY A 95 -3.08 23.65 6.68
N LYS A 96 -2.99 24.96 6.38
CA LYS A 96 -2.22 26.01 7.10
C LYS A 96 -1.96 25.65 8.58
N TYR A 97 -0.91 24.90 8.85
CA TYR A 97 -0.38 24.73 10.19
C TYR A 97 0.52 25.92 10.44
N ASP A 98 0.09 26.86 11.27
CA ASP A 98 0.95 27.94 11.75
C ASP A 98 1.93 27.36 12.77
N LEU A 99 3.03 26.77 12.29
CA LEU A 99 4.15 26.29 13.11
C LEU A 99 4.77 27.40 13.98
N THR A 100 4.40 28.67 13.79
CA THR A 100 4.97 29.80 14.52
C THR A 100 4.17 30.24 15.74
N ASN A 101 2.96 29.73 15.96
CA ASN A 101 2.13 30.15 17.11
C ASN A 101 1.57 28.97 17.93
N ASN A 102 2.28 28.68 19.02
CA ASN A 102 1.95 27.70 20.05
C ASN A 102 0.73 28.10 20.92
N LYS A 103 -0.26 28.83 20.40
CA LYS A 103 -1.37 29.38 21.21
C LYS A 103 -2.79 29.30 20.67
N ASP A 104 -3.04 28.99 19.39
CA ASP A 104 -4.41 28.61 18.97
C ASP A 104 -4.41 27.98 17.57
N PRO A 105 -4.61 26.65 17.41
CA PRO A 105 -4.63 25.98 16.11
C PRO A 105 -5.91 26.25 15.29
N HIS A 106 -6.81 27.13 15.73
CA HIS A 106 -8.15 27.28 15.14
C HIS A 106 -8.49 28.64 14.53
N THR A 107 -7.53 29.55 14.35
CA THR A 107 -7.80 30.80 13.60
C THR A 107 -7.15 30.79 12.22
N PRO A 108 -7.93 30.72 11.12
CA PRO A 108 -7.43 31.01 9.79
C PRO A 108 -6.86 32.44 9.81
N ARG A 109 -5.55 32.60 9.62
CA ARG A 109 -4.98 33.92 9.33
C ARG A 109 -5.69 34.47 8.09
N GLY A 110 -6.45 35.54 8.31
CA GLY A 110 -7.13 36.29 7.27
C GLY A 110 -6.15 36.78 6.21
N ASP A 111 -6.42 36.41 4.97
CA ASP A 111 -6.55 37.28 3.79
C ASP A 111 -5.45 38.34 3.52
N GLY A 112 -4.22 38.06 3.92
CA GLY A 112 -3.05 38.66 3.28
C GLY A 112 -2.51 37.74 2.19
N PRO A 113 -2.22 38.23 0.96
CA PRO A 113 -1.49 37.47 -0.07
C PRO A 113 0.00 37.36 0.26
N GLY A 114 0.32 37.07 1.53
CA GLY A 114 1.67 36.69 1.94
C GLY A 114 1.83 35.21 1.65
N GLU A 115 2.69 34.88 0.69
CA GLU A 115 3.15 33.51 0.47
C GLU A 115 3.73 33.00 1.80
N VAL A 116 3.04 32.07 2.45
CA VAL A 116 3.63 31.30 3.55
C VAL A 116 4.77 30.49 2.92
N PRO A 117 6.04 30.70 3.32
CA PRO A 117 7.15 29.94 2.78
C PRO A 117 6.89 28.45 3.02
N TYR A 118 7.17 27.62 2.01
CA TYR A 118 7.18 26.17 2.20
C TYR A 118 8.25 25.82 3.25
N PRO A 119 8.03 24.83 4.12
CA PRO A 119 9.09 24.34 4.98
C PRO A 119 10.24 23.84 4.10
N GLU A 120 11.42 24.40 4.33
CA GLU A 120 12.67 23.93 3.72
C GLU A 120 13.21 22.79 4.61
N MET A 121 13.42 21.62 4.02
CA MET A 121 14.21 20.56 4.64
C MET A 121 15.67 20.71 4.20
N SER A 122 16.60 20.76 5.15
CA SER A 122 18.02 20.73 4.82
C SER A 122 18.50 19.29 4.68
N LEU A 123 18.89 18.89 3.46
CA LEU A 123 19.48 17.58 3.17
C LEU A 123 20.91 17.80 2.65
N GLU A 124 21.90 17.34 3.40
CA GLU A 124 23.34 17.57 3.12
C GLU A 124 23.73 19.05 2.92
N GLY A 125 23.02 19.97 3.59
CA GLY A 125 23.26 21.41 3.43
C GLY A 125 22.59 22.02 2.19
N ASN A 126 21.88 21.22 1.39
CA ASN A 126 20.95 21.73 0.37
C ASN A 126 19.59 22.00 1.02
N ASN A 127 19.04 23.18 0.79
CA ASN A 127 17.68 23.51 1.20
C ASN A 127 16.72 23.00 0.12
N ILE A 128 16.01 21.92 0.45
CA ILE A 128 15.03 21.27 -0.40
C ILE A 128 13.63 21.73 0.03
N THR A 129 12.88 22.28 -0.91
CA THR A 129 11.47 22.63 -0.69
C THR A 129 10.63 21.36 -0.64
N VAL A 130 9.74 21.26 0.35
CA VAL A 130 8.87 20.10 0.54
C VAL A 130 7.43 20.53 0.34
N TYR A 131 6.77 19.96 -0.66
CA TYR A 131 5.41 20.37 -1.03
C TYR A 131 4.34 19.79 -0.10
N GLU A 132 4.40 18.50 0.22
CA GLU A 132 3.45 17.81 1.10
C GLU A 132 4.17 17.14 2.25
N ILE A 133 4.36 17.86 3.35
CA ILE A 133 5.22 17.39 4.43
C ILE A 133 4.66 16.15 5.14
N CYS A 134 3.34 16.08 5.32
CA CYS A 134 2.70 14.97 6.01
C CYS A 134 2.68 13.72 5.13
N ASN A 135 2.36 13.87 3.84
CA ASN A 135 2.46 12.77 2.88
C ASN A 135 3.91 12.30 2.73
N THR A 136 4.87 13.21 2.64
CA THR A 136 6.30 12.90 2.59
C THR A 136 6.74 12.05 3.78
N ALA A 137 6.38 12.45 5.00
CA ALA A 137 6.80 11.76 6.23
C ALA A 137 6.12 10.41 6.46
N SER A 138 4.84 10.30 6.10
CA SER A 138 4.07 9.06 6.27
C SER A 138 4.53 7.93 5.35
N ASN A 139 5.35 8.20 4.33
CA ASN A 139 6.01 7.17 3.50
C ASN A 139 6.97 6.25 4.27
N MET A 140 7.34 6.61 5.50
CA MET A 140 8.04 5.72 6.41
C MET A 140 7.29 4.39 6.62
N ALA A 141 5.96 4.37 6.44
CA ALA A 141 5.16 3.15 6.45
C ALA A 141 5.70 2.06 5.50
N TYR A 142 6.17 2.42 4.30
CA TYR A 142 6.70 1.45 3.34
C TYR A 142 8.05 0.88 3.76
N TYR A 143 8.91 1.71 4.34
CA TYR A 143 10.18 1.26 4.91
C TYR A 143 9.95 0.36 6.12
N ARG A 144 8.97 0.68 6.96
CA ARG A 144 8.53 -0.18 8.07
C ARG A 144 8.05 -1.53 7.57
N ALA A 145 7.13 -1.56 6.60
CA ALA A 145 6.64 -2.81 5.99
C ALA A 145 7.80 -3.62 5.38
N ALA A 146 8.80 -2.94 4.79
CA ALA A 146 10.05 -3.58 4.37
C ALA A 146 10.81 -4.23 5.55
N GLY A 147 10.92 -3.51 6.68
CA GLY A 147 11.52 -3.98 7.92
C GLY A 147 10.77 -5.14 8.59
N GLU A 148 9.46 -5.28 8.39
CA GLU A 148 8.69 -6.44 8.90
C GLU A 148 9.10 -7.76 8.24
N MET A 149 9.73 -7.70 7.06
CA MET A 149 10.34 -8.85 6.40
C MET A 149 11.77 -9.14 6.90
N CYS A 150 12.14 -8.55 8.04
CA CYS A 150 13.48 -8.61 8.62
C CYS A 150 13.44 -9.05 10.09
N GLY A 151 14.47 -9.78 10.52
CA GLY A 151 14.65 -10.18 11.92
C GLY A 151 14.03 -11.52 12.30
N LYS A 152 13.90 -11.77 13.61
CA LYS A 152 13.55 -13.09 14.17
C LYS A 152 12.08 -13.48 13.97
N ASN A 153 11.19 -12.49 13.89
CA ASN A 153 9.76 -12.66 13.65
C ASN A 153 9.39 -12.14 12.25
N ALA A 154 10.35 -12.17 11.32
CA ALA A 154 10.16 -11.68 9.97
C ALA A 154 9.02 -12.41 9.28
N ILE A 155 8.26 -11.65 8.49
CA ILE A 155 7.45 -12.23 7.43
C ILE A 155 8.41 -12.79 6.38
N THR A 156 8.40 -14.10 6.20
CA THR A 156 9.25 -14.82 5.25
C THR A 156 8.39 -15.44 4.16
N PHE A 157 8.90 -15.45 2.94
CA PHE A 157 8.25 -16.14 1.83
C PHE A 157 8.99 -17.43 1.49
N SER A 158 8.24 -18.42 1.02
CA SER A 158 8.73 -19.73 0.60
C SER A 158 9.65 -19.65 -0.62
N ARG A 159 9.50 -18.62 -1.47
CA ARG A 159 10.34 -18.39 -2.66
C ARG A 159 11.35 -17.24 -2.41
N PRO A 160 12.66 -17.52 -2.31
CA PRO A 160 13.66 -16.47 -2.05
C PRO A 160 13.71 -15.37 -3.10
N SER A 161 13.48 -15.68 -4.37
CA SER A 161 13.44 -14.66 -5.43
C SER A 161 12.24 -13.73 -5.29
N PHE A 162 11.08 -14.25 -4.90
CA PHE A 162 9.89 -13.45 -4.63
C PHE A 162 10.11 -12.55 -3.42
N GLU A 163 10.63 -13.09 -2.32
CA GLU A 163 10.97 -12.32 -1.12
C GLU A 163 11.93 -11.16 -1.43
N ALA A 164 13.00 -11.43 -2.19
CA ALA A 164 13.97 -10.42 -2.58
C ALA A 164 13.32 -9.30 -3.41
N SER A 165 12.49 -9.65 -4.40
CA SER A 165 11.78 -8.66 -5.22
C SER A 165 10.75 -7.86 -4.42
N VAL A 166 10.04 -8.48 -3.47
CA VAL A 166 9.11 -7.76 -2.58
C VAL A 166 9.88 -6.75 -1.72
N LYS A 167 10.95 -7.18 -1.04
CA LYS A 167 11.81 -6.31 -0.23
C LYS A 167 12.31 -5.10 -1.03
N GLN A 168 12.94 -5.36 -2.16
CA GLN A 168 13.42 -4.34 -3.08
C GLN A 168 12.33 -3.37 -3.51
N SER A 169 11.13 -3.88 -3.80
CA SER A 169 10.02 -3.07 -4.27
C SER A 169 9.45 -2.17 -3.17
N TYR A 170 9.39 -2.63 -1.92
CA TYR A 170 9.00 -1.79 -0.78
C TYR A 170 10.00 -0.68 -0.49
N ALA A 171 11.30 -0.99 -0.48
CA ALA A 171 12.33 0.03 -0.27
C ALA A 171 12.28 1.10 -1.37
N THR A 172 12.10 0.67 -2.62
CA THR A 172 12.00 1.58 -3.77
C THR A 172 10.68 2.36 -3.76
N LEU A 173 9.56 1.77 -3.32
CA LEU A 173 8.28 2.46 -3.14
C LEU A 173 8.40 3.55 -2.06
N GLY A 174 8.99 3.24 -0.91
CA GLY A 174 9.20 4.23 0.15
C GLY A 174 10.00 5.44 -0.33
N PHE A 175 11.05 5.21 -1.12
CA PHE A 175 11.80 6.29 -1.78
C PHE A 175 10.96 7.03 -2.82
N GLY A 176 10.32 6.31 -3.73
CA GLY A 176 9.54 6.88 -4.84
C GLY A 176 8.40 7.75 -4.36
N SER A 177 7.67 7.28 -3.35
CA SER A 177 6.56 8.01 -2.75
C SER A 177 7.02 9.24 -1.96
N TYR A 178 8.15 9.13 -1.23
CA TYR A 178 8.81 10.29 -0.63
C TYR A 178 9.18 11.32 -1.70
N PHE A 179 9.81 10.89 -2.79
CA PHE A 179 10.20 11.76 -3.89
C PHE A 179 8.96 12.44 -4.49
N TYR A 180 7.89 11.70 -4.77
CA TYR A 180 6.64 12.26 -5.29
C TYR A 180 6.10 13.39 -4.40
N HIS A 181 5.83 13.09 -3.13
CA HIS A 181 5.17 14.03 -2.22
C HIS A 181 6.07 15.21 -1.82
N SER A 182 7.38 15.00 -1.78
CA SER A 182 8.32 16.08 -1.45
C SER A 182 8.58 17.01 -2.62
N SER A 183 8.61 16.50 -3.86
CA SER A 183 8.99 17.27 -5.06
C SER A 183 7.83 17.70 -5.95
N TRP A 184 6.67 17.05 -5.82
CA TRP A 184 5.50 17.26 -6.67
C TRP A 184 5.84 17.20 -8.18
N SER A 185 6.68 16.21 -8.56
CA SER A 185 7.19 16.03 -9.93
C SER A 185 6.58 14.84 -10.66
N ASN A 186 6.60 14.84 -12.01
CA ASN A 186 6.13 13.66 -12.76
C ASN A 186 7.09 12.49 -12.56
N LEU A 187 8.40 12.74 -12.46
CA LEU A 187 9.37 11.70 -12.11
C LEU A 187 9.05 11.04 -10.76
N GLY A 188 8.85 11.83 -9.70
CA GLY A 188 8.44 11.29 -8.40
C GLY A 188 7.13 10.51 -8.50
N SER A 189 6.12 11.08 -9.16
CA SER A 189 4.81 10.44 -9.35
C SER A 189 4.89 9.11 -10.10
N GLU A 190 5.77 9.03 -11.11
CA GLU A 190 5.98 7.80 -11.88
C GLU A 190 6.65 6.72 -11.01
N PHE A 191 7.64 7.07 -10.18
CA PHE A 191 8.23 6.13 -9.23
C PHE A 191 7.19 5.58 -8.25
N ASP A 192 6.43 6.45 -7.59
CA ASP A 192 5.40 6.06 -6.62
C ASP A 192 4.40 5.06 -7.24
N GLN A 193 3.75 5.46 -8.33
CA GLN A 193 2.73 4.63 -8.98
C GLN A 193 3.30 3.35 -9.61
N THR A 194 4.51 3.42 -10.20
CA THR A 194 5.17 2.25 -10.80
C THR A 194 5.47 1.19 -9.76
N MET A 195 5.95 1.57 -8.58
CA MET A 195 6.29 0.58 -7.56
C MET A 195 5.06 -0.09 -6.94
N ILE A 196 3.94 0.63 -6.81
CA ILE A 196 2.65 0.03 -6.42
C ILE A 196 2.17 -0.97 -7.49
N ARG A 197 2.30 -0.62 -8.79
CA ARG A 197 1.99 -1.53 -9.91
C ARG A 197 2.84 -2.80 -9.85
N ILE A 198 4.14 -2.65 -9.59
CA ILE A 198 5.08 -3.78 -9.49
C ILE A 198 4.73 -4.67 -8.30
N LEU A 199 4.46 -4.12 -7.12
CA LEU A 199 4.04 -4.91 -5.96
C LEU A 199 2.74 -5.67 -6.23
N ALA A 200 1.71 -5.01 -6.77
CA ALA A 200 0.48 -5.71 -7.15
C ALA A 200 0.75 -6.82 -8.18
N PHE A 201 1.61 -6.56 -9.16
CA PHE A 201 1.93 -7.52 -10.21
C PHE A 201 2.80 -8.70 -9.72
N LEU A 202 3.68 -8.47 -8.75
CA LEU A 202 4.42 -9.51 -8.03
C LEU A 202 3.46 -10.47 -7.35
N GLY A 203 2.52 -9.97 -6.55
CA GLY A 203 1.50 -10.80 -5.90
C GLY A 203 0.62 -11.54 -6.92
N TYR A 204 0.23 -10.88 -8.01
CA TYR A 204 -0.50 -11.54 -9.10
C TYR A 204 0.27 -12.72 -9.70
N GLN A 205 1.54 -12.51 -10.10
CA GLN A 205 2.37 -13.54 -10.72
C GLN A 205 2.75 -14.67 -9.76
N GLU A 206 2.84 -14.36 -8.46
CA GLU A 206 3.04 -15.36 -7.41
C GLU A 206 1.90 -16.40 -7.45
N ILE A 207 0.65 -15.95 -7.59
CA ILE A 207 -0.52 -16.82 -7.71
C ILE A 207 -0.55 -17.51 -9.08
N THR A 208 -0.44 -16.74 -10.17
CA THR A 208 -0.68 -17.28 -11.52
C THR A 208 0.44 -18.16 -12.04
N GLY A 209 1.68 -18.02 -11.53
CA GLY A 209 2.79 -18.88 -11.90
C GLY A 209 2.51 -20.36 -11.65
N ASP A 210 1.96 -20.70 -10.48
CA ASP A 210 1.60 -22.08 -10.13
C ASP A 210 0.38 -22.57 -10.93
N ILE A 211 -0.58 -21.70 -11.23
CA ILE A 211 -1.72 -22.02 -12.13
C ILE A 211 -1.21 -22.35 -13.53
N VAL A 212 -0.30 -21.54 -14.07
CA VAL A 212 0.21 -21.71 -15.43
C VAL A 212 1.07 -22.96 -15.54
N ALA A 213 1.90 -23.25 -14.54
CA ALA A 213 2.65 -24.50 -14.47
C ALA A 213 1.73 -25.74 -14.50
N LEU A 214 0.59 -25.66 -13.80
CA LEU A 214 -0.43 -26.72 -13.82
C LEU A 214 -1.13 -26.85 -15.18
N LEU A 215 -1.33 -25.74 -15.88
CA LEU A 215 -1.97 -25.68 -17.19
C LEU A 215 -0.99 -25.87 -18.36
N ASP A 216 0.32 -25.95 -18.11
CA ASP A 216 1.35 -26.00 -19.14
C ASP A 216 1.10 -27.04 -20.25
N PRO A 217 0.64 -28.27 -19.95
CA PRO A 217 0.43 -29.29 -20.98
C PRO A 217 -0.76 -29.01 -21.92
N ILE A 218 -1.63 -28.05 -21.58
CA ILE A 218 -2.98 -27.95 -22.15
C ILE A 218 -3.47 -26.54 -22.49
N ALA A 219 -2.83 -25.49 -21.96
CA ALA A 219 -3.11 -24.12 -22.35
C ALA A 219 -2.29 -23.76 -23.60
N ASN A 220 -2.88 -22.99 -24.52
CA ASN A 220 -2.12 -22.42 -25.62
C ASN A 220 -1.23 -21.26 -25.12
N LYS A 221 -0.31 -20.78 -25.97
CA LYS A 221 0.62 -19.71 -25.60
C LYS A 221 -0.08 -18.41 -25.19
N GLU A 222 -1.15 -18.04 -25.89
CA GLU A 222 -1.90 -16.81 -25.64
C GLU A 222 -2.60 -16.84 -24.27
N ASP A 223 -3.24 -17.95 -23.93
CA ASP A 223 -3.88 -18.17 -22.63
C ASP A 223 -2.84 -18.10 -21.49
N LYS A 224 -1.67 -18.73 -21.67
CA LYS A 224 -0.57 -18.65 -20.69
C LYS A 224 -0.09 -17.21 -20.52
N ASN A 225 0.08 -16.50 -21.63
CA ASN A 225 0.51 -15.11 -21.61
C ASN A 225 -0.52 -14.21 -20.91
N MET A 226 -1.81 -14.39 -21.20
CA MET A 226 -2.89 -13.62 -20.56
C MET A 226 -2.92 -13.86 -19.04
N LEU A 227 -2.68 -15.10 -18.59
CA LEU A 227 -2.63 -15.44 -17.17
C LEU A 227 -1.34 -14.98 -16.45
N LEU A 228 -0.20 -14.92 -17.13
CA LEU A 228 1.06 -14.48 -16.50
C LEU A 228 1.25 -12.97 -16.57
N TYR A 229 0.85 -12.33 -17.66
CA TYR A 229 1.22 -10.95 -17.98
C TYR A 229 0.02 -10.01 -18.15
N LEU A 230 -1.21 -10.52 -18.01
CA LEU A 230 -2.43 -9.78 -18.34
C LEU A 230 -2.42 -9.23 -19.78
N SER A 231 -1.70 -9.92 -20.68
CA SER A 231 -1.49 -9.52 -22.07
C SER A 231 -1.41 -10.75 -22.97
N ALA A 232 -2.08 -10.71 -24.11
CA ALA A 232 -2.04 -11.80 -25.09
C ALA A 232 -0.63 -11.99 -25.72
N THR A 233 0.12 -10.89 -25.89
CA THR A 233 1.44 -10.90 -26.55
C THR A 233 2.56 -11.36 -25.63
N GLY A 234 2.30 -11.51 -24.33
CA GLY A 234 3.30 -11.72 -23.30
C GLY A 234 3.68 -10.41 -22.62
N GLY A 235 4.72 -10.46 -21.79
CA GLY A 235 5.30 -9.27 -21.17
C GLY A 235 6.49 -9.62 -20.29
N SER A 236 6.93 -8.66 -19.49
CA SER A 236 8.05 -8.84 -18.55
C SER A 236 7.61 -9.52 -17.25
N ASN A 237 8.52 -10.24 -16.59
CA ASN A 237 8.25 -10.77 -15.25
C ASN A 237 8.29 -9.63 -14.23
N ALA A 238 7.38 -9.60 -13.26
CA ALA A 238 7.31 -8.56 -12.23
C ALA A 238 8.61 -8.44 -11.41
N SER A 239 9.29 -9.56 -11.16
CA SER A 239 10.59 -9.59 -10.46
C SER A 239 11.71 -8.98 -11.32
N GLU A 240 11.68 -9.23 -12.63
CA GLU A 240 12.61 -8.62 -13.59
C GLU A 240 12.36 -7.12 -13.70
N VAL A 241 11.11 -6.67 -13.77
CA VAL A 241 10.78 -5.24 -13.81
C VAL A 241 11.19 -4.55 -12.51
N SER A 242 10.98 -5.19 -11.35
CA SER A 242 11.49 -4.70 -10.06
C SER A 242 13.01 -4.49 -10.09
N ALA A 243 13.75 -5.46 -10.64
CA ALA A 243 15.20 -5.34 -10.85
C ALA A 243 15.56 -4.20 -11.81
N MET A 244 14.84 -4.04 -12.91
CA MET A 244 15.06 -2.97 -13.89
C MET A 244 14.93 -1.58 -13.25
N VAL A 245 13.96 -1.35 -12.36
CA VAL A 245 13.83 -0.06 -11.67
C VAL A 245 15.08 0.25 -10.83
N SER A 246 15.60 -0.75 -10.11
CA SER A 246 16.82 -0.56 -9.33
C SER A 246 18.06 -0.38 -10.20
N ASP A 247 18.11 -1.04 -11.36
CA ASP A 247 19.16 -0.79 -12.36
C ASP A 247 19.10 0.63 -12.91
N VAL A 248 17.90 1.17 -13.15
CA VAL A 248 17.72 2.58 -13.57
C VAL A 248 18.33 3.51 -12.53
N ILE A 249 17.96 3.37 -11.26
CA ILE A 249 18.50 4.20 -10.17
C ILE A 249 20.03 4.06 -10.05
N SER A 250 20.55 2.84 -10.22
CA SER A 250 21.96 2.54 -9.98
C SER A 250 22.88 2.92 -11.13
N THR A 251 22.37 2.94 -12.36
CA THR A 251 23.20 2.99 -13.58
C THR A 251 22.89 4.15 -14.53
N LYS A 252 21.71 4.77 -14.43
CA LYS A 252 21.27 5.84 -15.32
C LYS A 252 21.42 7.20 -14.67
N ASP A 253 21.63 8.22 -15.49
CA ASP A 253 21.59 9.60 -15.03
C ASP A 253 20.14 9.97 -14.66
N VAL A 254 19.99 10.83 -13.65
CA VAL A 254 18.68 11.23 -13.10
C VAL A 254 17.75 11.81 -14.16
N SER A 255 18.30 12.51 -15.16
CA SER A 255 17.55 13.05 -16.30
C SER A 255 16.93 11.99 -17.20
N GLU A 256 17.42 10.75 -17.16
CA GLU A 256 16.90 9.63 -17.95
C GLU A 256 15.84 8.83 -17.21
N TRP A 257 15.80 8.89 -15.87
CA TRP A 257 14.97 8.03 -15.02
C TRP A 257 13.51 7.99 -15.45
N LEU A 258 12.87 9.15 -15.69
CA LEU A 258 11.45 9.22 -16.09
C LEU A 258 11.21 8.44 -17.39
N SER A 259 12.07 8.66 -18.39
CA SER A 259 11.93 8.03 -19.69
C SER A 259 12.17 6.52 -19.64
N GLU A 260 13.01 6.04 -18.72
CA GLU A 260 13.27 4.61 -18.52
C GLU A 260 12.12 3.93 -17.77
N LEU A 261 11.58 4.58 -16.73
CA LEU A 261 10.41 4.07 -16.00
C LEU A 261 9.18 3.93 -16.91
N GLN A 262 8.95 4.89 -17.80
CA GLN A 262 7.83 4.87 -18.74
C GLN A 262 7.94 3.77 -19.81
N LYS A 263 9.14 3.19 -20.02
CA LYS A 263 9.35 2.07 -20.95
C LYS A 263 9.03 0.71 -20.32
N LEU A 264 8.79 0.65 -19.01
CA LEU A 264 8.54 -0.59 -18.31
C LEU A 264 7.23 -1.22 -18.78
N ASP A 265 7.33 -2.47 -19.24
CA ASP A 265 6.19 -3.27 -19.66
C ASP A 265 5.51 -3.91 -18.44
N ILE A 266 4.67 -3.11 -17.78
CA ILE A 266 3.89 -3.51 -16.62
C ILE A 266 2.41 -3.21 -16.82
N PRO A 267 1.50 -4.10 -16.37
CA PRO A 267 0.07 -3.88 -16.51
C PRO A 267 -0.40 -2.63 -15.74
N ASN A 268 -1.59 -2.15 -16.10
CA ASN A 268 -2.24 -1.09 -15.34
C ASN A 268 -2.55 -1.56 -13.91
N MET A 269 -2.38 -0.67 -12.93
CA MET A 269 -2.60 -0.97 -11.51
C MET A 269 -4.00 -1.52 -11.24
N PHE A 270 -5.04 -0.86 -11.72
CA PHE A 270 -6.42 -1.24 -11.44
C PHE A 270 -6.79 -2.55 -12.16
N VAL A 271 -6.28 -2.77 -13.38
CA VAL A 271 -6.44 -4.06 -14.09
C VAL A 271 -5.81 -5.19 -13.28
N THR A 272 -4.63 -4.96 -12.70
CA THR A 272 -3.92 -5.94 -11.87
C THR A 272 -4.70 -6.28 -10.60
N PHE A 273 -5.11 -5.27 -9.82
CA PHE A 273 -5.93 -5.49 -8.63
C PHE A 273 -7.27 -6.15 -8.94
N GLY A 274 -7.95 -5.72 -9.99
CA GLY A 274 -9.19 -6.33 -10.43
C GLY A 274 -8.99 -7.80 -10.82
N SER A 275 -7.89 -8.11 -11.50
CA SER A 275 -7.54 -9.49 -11.85
C SER A 275 -7.23 -10.34 -10.62
N ILE A 276 -6.58 -9.79 -9.59
CA ILE A 276 -6.36 -10.46 -8.30
C ILE A 276 -7.70 -10.76 -7.63
N VAL A 277 -8.61 -9.78 -7.52
CA VAL A 277 -9.94 -9.97 -6.93
C VAL A 277 -10.73 -11.05 -7.67
N MET A 278 -10.73 -11.03 -9.00
CA MET A 278 -11.36 -12.07 -9.81
C MET A 278 -10.71 -13.42 -9.62
N LEU A 279 -9.38 -13.48 -9.53
CA LEU A 279 -8.63 -14.70 -9.36
C LEU A 279 -8.95 -15.37 -8.02
N PHE A 280 -8.94 -14.62 -6.91
CA PHE A 280 -9.36 -15.11 -5.60
C PHE A 280 -10.82 -15.59 -5.61
N THR A 281 -11.72 -14.79 -6.17
CA THR A 281 -13.14 -15.16 -6.25
C THR A 281 -13.33 -16.48 -7.02
N LEU A 282 -12.74 -16.59 -8.20
CA LEU A 282 -12.91 -17.76 -9.07
C LEU A 282 -12.15 -18.99 -8.58
N THR A 283 -11.05 -18.83 -7.86
CA THR A 283 -10.31 -19.97 -7.30
C THR A 283 -10.99 -20.55 -6.07
N VAL A 284 -11.56 -19.71 -5.21
CA VAL A 284 -12.15 -20.16 -3.95
C VAL A 284 -13.62 -20.56 -4.09
N VAL A 285 -14.40 -19.81 -4.87
CA VAL A 285 -15.86 -19.97 -5.06
C VAL A 285 -16.25 -19.98 -6.55
N PRO A 286 -15.69 -20.90 -7.38
CA PRO A 286 -15.87 -20.89 -8.84
C PRO A 286 -17.33 -20.97 -9.31
N ASP A 287 -18.19 -21.65 -8.56
CA ASP A 287 -19.59 -21.92 -8.97
C ASP A 287 -20.58 -20.82 -8.52
N ASN A 288 -20.09 -19.77 -7.86
CA ASN A 288 -20.94 -18.73 -7.31
C ASN A 288 -21.11 -17.55 -8.28
N ALA A 289 -22.15 -17.64 -9.12
CA ALA A 289 -22.45 -16.60 -10.10
C ALA A 289 -22.69 -15.22 -9.48
N PHE A 290 -23.26 -15.15 -8.28
CA PHE A 290 -23.51 -13.90 -7.58
C PHE A 290 -22.19 -13.20 -7.23
N LEU A 291 -21.24 -13.90 -6.59
CA LEU A 291 -19.95 -13.32 -6.20
C LEU A 291 -19.08 -12.95 -7.39
N VAL A 292 -19.12 -13.75 -8.45
CA VAL A 292 -18.41 -13.42 -9.70
C VAL A 292 -18.99 -12.15 -10.31
N SER A 293 -20.33 -12.02 -10.36
CA SER A 293 -20.98 -10.79 -10.83
C SER A 293 -20.65 -9.61 -9.93
N PHE A 294 -20.71 -9.79 -8.62
CA PHE A 294 -20.38 -8.76 -7.63
C PHE A 294 -18.95 -8.27 -7.77
N ALA A 295 -17.98 -9.18 -7.88
CA ALA A 295 -16.57 -8.85 -8.10
C ALA A 295 -16.38 -8.05 -9.40
N LYS A 296 -17.02 -8.48 -10.49
CA LYS A 296 -17.01 -7.73 -11.76
C LYS A 296 -17.59 -6.34 -11.60
N ASP A 297 -18.73 -6.21 -10.95
CA ASP A 297 -19.39 -4.92 -10.75
C ASP A 297 -18.57 -3.99 -9.85
N ALA A 298 -17.93 -4.53 -8.80
CA ALA A 298 -17.01 -3.76 -7.96
C ALA A 298 -15.79 -3.26 -8.77
N ILE A 299 -15.23 -4.09 -9.65
CA ILE A 299 -14.08 -3.71 -10.49
C ILE A 299 -14.45 -2.63 -11.53
N LYS A 300 -15.68 -2.65 -12.06
CA LYS A 300 -16.19 -1.61 -12.97
C LYS A 300 -16.16 -0.20 -12.39
N LEU A 301 -16.10 -0.06 -11.07
CA LEU A 301 -15.98 1.25 -10.42
C LEU A 301 -14.63 1.92 -10.69
N PHE A 302 -13.59 1.14 -10.94
CA PHE A 302 -12.20 1.62 -11.00
C PHE A 302 -11.59 1.56 -12.41
N LEU A 303 -12.28 0.95 -13.37
CA LEU A 303 -11.75 0.69 -14.69
C LEU A 303 -12.43 1.53 -15.77
N THR A 304 -11.63 1.96 -16.76
CA THR A 304 -12.14 2.45 -18.03
C THR A 304 -12.75 1.30 -18.84
N LYS A 305 -13.50 1.63 -19.90
CA LYS A 305 -14.09 0.60 -20.78
C LYS A 305 -13.03 -0.34 -21.37
N ASP A 306 -11.92 0.20 -21.88
CA ASP A 306 -10.87 -0.62 -22.50
C ASP A 306 -10.19 -1.53 -21.46
N GLN A 307 -10.01 -1.04 -20.23
CA GLN A 307 -9.50 -1.83 -19.12
C GLN A 307 -10.47 -2.93 -18.68
N LEU A 308 -11.78 -2.66 -18.75
CA LEU A 308 -12.81 -3.67 -18.50
C LEU A 308 -12.79 -4.78 -19.54
N ASP A 309 -12.64 -4.43 -20.81
CA ASP A 309 -12.53 -5.42 -21.89
C ASP A 309 -11.30 -6.33 -21.66
N GLN A 310 -10.18 -5.77 -21.18
CA GLN A 310 -9.00 -6.54 -20.78
C GLN A 310 -9.29 -7.50 -19.62
N VAL A 311 -9.97 -7.04 -18.57
CA VAL A 311 -10.38 -7.90 -17.44
C VAL A 311 -11.39 -8.96 -17.89
N ASP A 312 -12.35 -8.64 -18.75
CA ASP A 312 -13.31 -9.62 -19.26
C ASP A 312 -12.63 -10.70 -20.10
N ASN A 313 -11.64 -10.34 -20.91
CA ASN A 313 -10.80 -11.29 -21.64
C ASN A 313 -9.98 -12.18 -20.68
N PHE A 314 -9.41 -11.60 -19.62
CA PHE A 314 -8.75 -12.37 -18.57
C PHE A 314 -9.71 -13.34 -17.88
N VAL A 315 -10.91 -12.88 -17.47
CA VAL A 315 -11.92 -13.72 -16.81
C VAL A 315 -12.39 -14.85 -17.72
N ALA A 316 -12.66 -14.56 -19.00
CA ALA A 316 -13.02 -15.57 -19.98
C ALA A 316 -11.92 -16.63 -20.13
N THR A 317 -10.65 -16.19 -20.17
CA THR A 317 -9.48 -17.07 -20.21
C THR A 317 -9.39 -17.94 -18.97
N LEU A 318 -9.51 -17.36 -17.78
CA LEU A 318 -9.44 -18.08 -16.50
C LEU A 318 -10.57 -19.11 -16.36
N LEU A 319 -11.80 -18.74 -16.75
CA LEU A 319 -12.95 -19.64 -16.74
C LEU A 319 -12.72 -20.84 -17.69
N ARG A 320 -12.31 -20.56 -18.94
CA ARG A 320 -12.07 -21.59 -19.97
C ARG A 320 -10.93 -22.53 -19.63
N THR A 321 -9.86 -22.01 -19.03
CA THR A 321 -8.61 -22.76 -18.84
C THR A 321 -8.53 -23.43 -17.47
N PHE A 322 -8.84 -22.71 -16.41
CA PHE A 322 -8.68 -23.17 -15.04
C PHE A 322 -9.99 -23.74 -14.47
N VAL A 323 -11.07 -22.96 -14.46
CA VAL A 323 -12.31 -23.36 -13.77
C VAL A 323 -12.95 -24.60 -14.40
N VAL A 324 -13.01 -24.68 -15.74
CA VAL A 324 -13.55 -25.88 -16.43
C VAL A 324 -12.75 -27.15 -16.10
N LYS A 325 -11.44 -27.04 -15.92
CA LYS A 325 -10.55 -28.20 -15.72
C LYS A 325 -10.38 -28.57 -14.25
N TYR A 326 -10.47 -27.58 -13.38
CA TYR A 326 -10.43 -27.71 -11.94
C TYR A 326 -11.75 -27.17 -11.36
N PRO A 327 -12.90 -27.81 -11.66
CA PRO A 327 -14.22 -27.30 -11.25
C PRO A 327 -14.37 -27.25 -9.73
N LYS A 328 -13.57 -28.03 -8.99
CA LYS A 328 -13.55 -27.98 -7.52
C LYS A 328 -12.73 -26.82 -6.95
N GLY A 329 -12.02 -26.08 -7.81
CA GLY A 329 -11.13 -24.97 -7.46
C GLY A 329 -9.85 -25.43 -6.77
N VAL A 330 -9.26 -24.53 -5.98
CA VAL A 330 -8.20 -24.86 -5.02
C VAL A 330 -8.78 -25.59 -3.79
N CYS A 331 -7.93 -26.18 -2.95
CA CYS A 331 -8.36 -26.82 -1.70
C CYS A 331 -9.40 -27.96 -1.91
N THR A 332 -9.01 -29.07 -2.52
CA THR A 332 -9.92 -30.22 -2.73
C THR A 332 -9.91 -31.23 -1.57
N GLY A 333 -11.02 -31.96 -1.38
CA GLY A 333 -11.14 -33.03 -0.36
C GLY A 333 -11.82 -32.59 0.94
N ILE A 334 -11.73 -33.43 1.99
CA ILE A 334 -12.38 -33.21 3.30
C ILE A 334 -11.78 -31.97 4.01
N THR A 335 -10.50 -31.69 3.81
CA THR A 335 -9.83 -30.46 4.28
C THR A 335 -10.17 -29.24 3.43
N GLY A 336 -10.90 -29.42 2.33
CA GLY A 336 -11.16 -28.39 1.33
C GLY A 336 -11.94 -27.19 1.87
N ILE A 337 -13.00 -27.43 2.65
CA ILE A 337 -13.80 -26.34 3.24
C ILE A 337 -12.96 -25.46 4.17
N PHE A 338 -12.19 -26.06 5.07
CA PHE A 338 -11.37 -25.28 6.02
C PHE A 338 -10.26 -24.49 5.31
N CYS A 339 -9.66 -25.08 4.28
CA CYS A 339 -8.68 -24.41 3.44
C CYS A 339 -9.31 -23.23 2.67
N LYS A 340 -10.49 -23.42 2.06
CA LYS A 340 -11.24 -22.33 1.40
C LYS A 340 -11.63 -21.23 2.37
N LEU A 341 -12.14 -21.57 3.55
CA LEU A 341 -12.46 -20.61 4.59
C LEU A 341 -11.22 -19.85 5.06
N GLY A 342 -10.09 -20.52 5.24
CA GLY A 342 -8.81 -19.88 5.58
C GLY A 342 -8.35 -18.88 4.52
N LEU A 343 -8.45 -19.24 3.24
CA LEU A 343 -8.13 -18.35 2.11
C LEU A 343 -9.11 -17.17 2.01
N ILE A 344 -10.42 -17.41 2.18
CA ILE A 344 -11.44 -16.35 2.22
C ILE A 344 -11.11 -15.35 3.33
N ARG A 345 -10.79 -15.85 4.53
CA ARG A 345 -10.45 -15.03 5.70
C ARG A 345 -9.24 -14.13 5.42
N LYS A 346 -8.16 -14.73 4.90
CA LYS A 346 -6.93 -14.05 4.44
C LYS A 346 -7.22 -12.99 3.37
N PHE A 347 -8.02 -13.35 2.36
CA PHE A 347 -8.39 -12.44 1.29
C PHE A 347 -9.20 -11.25 1.80
N PHE A 348 -10.21 -11.46 2.65
CA PHE A 348 -11.01 -10.37 3.21
C PHE A 348 -10.21 -9.46 4.14
N GLY A 349 -9.32 -10.01 4.97
CA GLY A 349 -8.43 -9.19 5.80
C GLY A 349 -7.56 -8.27 4.94
N MET A 350 -6.96 -8.80 3.87
CA MET A 350 -6.19 -8.01 2.91
C MET A 350 -7.06 -6.97 2.19
N LEU A 351 -8.22 -7.38 1.67
CA LEU A 351 -9.12 -6.50 0.92
C LEU A 351 -9.64 -5.35 1.78
N LEU A 352 -9.91 -5.59 3.06
CA LEU A 352 -10.35 -4.56 4.01
C LEU A 352 -9.31 -3.43 4.12
N LYS A 353 -8.01 -3.77 4.23
CA LYS A 353 -6.93 -2.78 4.25
C LYS A 353 -6.85 -2.03 2.92
N ILE A 354 -6.82 -2.74 1.79
CA ILE A 354 -6.69 -2.11 0.46
C ILE A 354 -7.88 -1.18 0.16
N VAL A 355 -9.11 -1.62 0.41
CA VAL A 355 -10.30 -0.79 0.21
C VAL A 355 -10.28 0.42 1.14
N TYR A 356 -9.93 0.22 2.41
CA TYR A 356 -9.82 1.34 3.35
C TYR A 356 -8.76 2.34 2.93
N ALA A 357 -7.59 1.88 2.48
CA ALA A 357 -6.59 2.74 1.89
C ALA A 357 -7.23 3.53 0.75
N PHE A 358 -7.78 2.88 -0.29
CA PHE A 358 -8.42 3.58 -1.42
C PHE A 358 -9.49 4.63 -1.03
N VAL A 359 -10.19 4.47 0.09
CA VAL A 359 -11.13 5.49 0.60
C VAL A 359 -10.46 6.82 0.91
N PHE A 360 -9.20 6.79 1.32
CA PHE A 360 -8.38 7.98 1.60
C PHE A 360 -7.40 8.30 0.48
N GLN A 361 -7.45 7.58 -0.65
CA GLN A 361 -6.72 7.94 -1.85
C GLN A 361 -7.48 8.99 -2.65
N GLU A 362 -7.00 10.22 -2.62
CA GLU A 362 -7.64 11.39 -3.20
C GLU A 362 -7.89 11.28 -4.71
N GLU A 363 -7.00 10.60 -5.43
CA GLU A 363 -7.10 10.39 -6.87
C GLU A 363 -8.13 9.33 -7.28
N VAL A 364 -8.53 8.45 -6.36
CA VAL A 364 -9.48 7.37 -6.65
C VAL A 364 -10.91 7.82 -6.40
N LEU A 365 -11.16 8.50 -5.29
CA LEU A 365 -12.49 9.03 -4.94
C LEU A 365 -12.60 10.53 -5.21
N LYS A 366 -12.30 10.93 -6.45
CA LYS A 366 -12.44 12.32 -6.93
C LYS A 366 -13.88 12.80 -6.76
N GLY A 367 -14.16 13.52 -5.68
CA GLY A 367 -15.50 14.02 -5.34
C GLY A 367 -15.95 13.70 -3.91
N LEU A 368 -15.21 12.89 -3.17
CA LEU A 368 -15.41 12.79 -1.72
C LEU A 368 -14.96 14.10 -1.08
N ASN A 369 -15.84 14.74 -0.32
CA ASN A 369 -15.49 15.93 0.44
C ASN A 369 -14.86 15.51 1.77
N TYR A 370 -13.52 15.50 1.83
CA TYR A 370 -12.76 15.17 3.03
C TYR A 370 -12.88 16.29 4.07
N THR A 371 -13.99 16.29 4.81
CA THR A 371 -14.16 17.22 5.94
C THR A 371 -13.25 16.84 7.11
N ASN A 372 -12.96 17.78 8.00
CA ASN A 372 -12.17 17.52 9.21
C ASN A 372 -12.77 16.38 10.04
N GLU A 373 -14.10 16.26 10.12
CA GLU A 373 -14.77 15.17 10.84
C GLU A 373 -14.52 13.81 10.20
N LEU A 374 -14.56 13.73 8.86
CA LEU A 374 -14.24 12.50 8.14
C LEU A 374 -12.77 12.12 8.33
N MET A 375 -11.89 13.11 8.31
CA MET A 375 -10.46 12.97 8.55
C MET A 375 -10.14 12.43 9.94
N GLU A 376 -10.73 13.04 10.97
CA GLU A 376 -10.58 12.57 12.36
C GLU A 376 -11.19 11.18 12.57
N ALA A 377 -12.33 10.91 11.93
CA ALA A 377 -12.92 9.57 11.95
C ALA A 377 -12.00 8.54 11.29
N GLY A 378 -11.42 8.86 10.12
CA GLY A 378 -10.44 8.04 9.43
C GLY A 378 -9.22 7.74 10.30
N LYS A 379 -8.57 8.79 10.81
CA LYS A 379 -7.39 8.66 11.69
C LYS A 379 -7.67 7.77 12.89
N ALA A 380 -8.82 7.94 13.52
CA ALA A 380 -9.22 7.15 14.68
C ALA A 380 -9.57 5.70 14.32
N LEU A 381 -10.15 5.44 13.15
CA LEU A 381 -10.55 4.10 12.72
C LEU A 381 -9.39 3.28 12.15
N THR A 382 -8.33 3.93 11.64
CA THR A 382 -7.19 3.28 10.98
C THR A 382 -6.63 2.10 11.78
N HIS A 383 -6.32 2.31 13.07
CA HIS A 383 -5.80 1.26 13.95
C HIS A 383 -6.77 0.07 14.09
N TYR A 384 -8.06 0.35 14.21
CA TYR A 384 -9.08 -0.69 14.35
C TYR A 384 -9.30 -1.44 13.04
N VAL A 385 -9.23 -0.76 11.90
CA VAL A 385 -9.30 -1.40 10.59
C VAL A 385 -8.13 -2.33 10.39
N LEU A 386 -6.90 -1.90 10.71
CA LEU A 386 -5.72 -2.76 10.68
C LEU A 386 -5.88 -3.97 11.59
N LYS A 387 -6.31 -3.76 12.85
CA LYS A 387 -6.52 -4.84 13.83
C LYS A 387 -7.61 -5.83 13.40
N VAL A 388 -8.75 -5.35 12.93
CA VAL A 388 -9.83 -6.20 12.41
C VAL A 388 -9.32 -6.97 11.19
N ALA A 389 -8.63 -6.30 10.27
CA ALA A 389 -8.05 -6.93 9.09
C ALA A 389 -7.01 -8.00 9.44
N ASP A 390 -6.20 -7.81 10.50
CA ASP A 390 -5.20 -8.78 10.96
C ASP A 390 -5.86 -9.97 11.66
N VAL A 391 -6.87 -9.73 12.50
CA VAL A 391 -7.66 -10.81 13.12
C VAL A 391 -8.39 -11.64 12.05
N LEU A 392 -9.00 -10.97 11.08
CA LEU A 392 -9.62 -11.64 9.94
C LEU A 392 -8.55 -12.37 9.14
N GLY A 393 -7.53 -11.71 8.64
CA GLY A 393 -6.55 -12.36 7.78
C GLY A 393 -5.67 -13.41 8.47
N GLY A 394 -5.54 -13.33 9.79
CA GLY A 394 -4.50 -14.03 10.53
C GLY A 394 -3.09 -13.59 10.11
N TYR A 395 -2.96 -12.36 9.62
CA TYR A 395 -1.67 -11.75 9.35
C TYR A 395 -1.09 -11.26 10.66
N HIS A 396 0.20 -11.48 10.86
CA HIS A 396 0.90 -10.99 12.02
C HIS A 396 1.64 -9.73 11.61
N THR A 397 1.32 -8.60 12.24
CA THR A 397 2.09 -7.37 12.14
C THR A 397 3.14 -7.41 13.26
N PRO A 398 4.43 -7.65 12.97
CA PRO A 398 5.46 -7.79 14.02
C PRO A 398 5.74 -6.49 14.77
N ASP A 399 5.31 -5.36 14.21
CA ASP A 399 5.46 -4.05 14.83
C ASP A 399 4.44 -3.85 15.96
N ALA A 400 4.93 -3.95 17.20
CA ALA A 400 4.12 -3.74 18.40
C ALA A 400 3.60 -2.29 18.53
N GLU A 401 4.28 -1.31 17.92
CA GLU A 401 3.78 0.07 17.88
C GLU A 401 2.53 0.16 16.98
N LEU A 402 2.48 -0.59 15.87
CA LEU A 402 1.27 -0.71 15.05
C LEU A 402 0.15 -1.49 15.75
N GLU A 403 0.49 -2.59 16.42
CA GLU A 403 -0.47 -3.46 17.08
C GLU A 403 -1.08 -2.84 18.35
N GLY A 404 -0.34 -1.95 19.03
CA GLY A 404 -0.71 -1.41 20.34
C GLY A 404 -0.95 0.10 20.40
N SER A 405 -0.40 0.88 19.47
CA SER A 405 -0.41 2.34 19.58
C SER A 405 -1.41 3.03 18.64
N THR A 406 -2.37 3.73 19.24
CA THR A 406 -3.18 4.73 18.53
C THR A 406 -2.44 6.06 18.34
N GLU A 407 -1.23 6.20 18.87
CA GLU A 407 -0.44 7.45 18.91
C GLU A 407 0.93 7.27 18.23
N ASN A 408 1.41 8.27 17.49
CA ASN A 408 2.80 8.35 17.01
C ASN A 408 3.37 7.20 16.14
N VAL A 409 2.52 6.56 15.34
CA VAL A 409 2.95 5.54 14.35
C VAL A 409 3.92 6.10 13.29
N TRP A 410 4.00 7.41 13.08
CA TRP A 410 5.06 8.03 12.29
C TRP A 410 5.27 9.48 12.73
N ALA A 411 6.45 10.04 12.43
CA ALA A 411 6.84 11.39 12.85
C ALA A 411 5.90 12.44 12.26
N GLY A 412 5.18 13.16 13.13
CA GLY A 412 4.23 14.20 12.72
C GLY A 412 2.78 13.74 12.68
N ARG A 413 2.45 12.47 12.98
CA ARG A 413 1.06 11.98 13.02
C ARG A 413 0.11 12.88 13.83
N ASP A 414 0.60 13.44 14.93
CA ASP A 414 -0.21 14.29 15.83
C ASP A 414 -0.51 15.67 15.23
N ILE A 415 0.36 16.17 14.35
CA ILE A 415 0.19 17.47 13.69
C ILE A 415 -0.28 17.35 12.24
N CYS A 416 -0.27 16.13 11.68
CA CYS A 416 -0.63 15.88 10.30
C CYS A 416 -2.08 15.46 10.14
N TYR A 417 -2.81 16.24 9.34
CA TYR A 417 -4.24 16.06 9.03
C TYR A 417 -4.43 15.90 7.51
N SER A 418 -3.75 14.92 6.91
CA SER A 418 -3.88 14.58 5.48
C SER A 418 -4.54 13.21 5.31
N PRO A 419 -5.58 13.06 4.46
CA PRO A 419 -6.18 11.75 4.15
C PRO A 419 -5.13 10.82 3.55
N HIS A 420 -4.30 11.36 2.68
CA HIS A 420 -3.27 10.62 2.00
C HIS A 420 -2.19 10.10 2.98
N ALA A 421 -1.90 10.82 4.06
CA ALA A 421 -0.99 10.32 5.09
C ALA A 421 -1.55 9.13 5.88
N LEU A 422 -2.88 9.02 6.01
CA LEU A 422 -3.54 7.82 6.56
C LEU A 422 -3.51 6.65 5.57
N TRP A 423 -3.54 6.97 4.27
CA TRP A 423 -3.45 5.98 3.20
C TRP A 423 -2.14 5.20 3.26
N HIS A 424 -0.99 5.83 3.48
CA HIS A 424 0.33 5.17 3.46
C HIS A 424 0.47 3.98 4.42
N GLU A 425 0.04 4.12 5.68
CA GLU A 425 0.17 3.02 6.66
C GLU A 425 -0.71 1.83 6.28
N VAL A 426 -1.96 2.11 5.91
CA VAL A 426 -2.91 1.06 5.56
C VAL A 426 -2.57 0.43 4.20
N SER A 427 -2.06 1.20 3.25
CA SER A 427 -1.66 0.70 1.94
C SER A 427 -0.38 -0.14 2.04
N ALA A 428 0.63 0.30 2.79
CA ALA A 428 1.85 -0.47 3.04
C ALA A 428 1.51 -1.83 3.66
N SER A 429 0.72 -1.83 4.73
CA SER A 429 0.28 -3.07 5.39
C SER A 429 -0.65 -3.92 4.51
N GLY A 430 -1.54 -3.30 3.74
CA GLY A 430 -2.45 -3.97 2.83
C GLY A 430 -1.73 -4.65 1.65
N LEU A 431 -0.72 -4.00 1.08
CA LEU A 431 0.13 -4.57 0.04
C LEU A 431 0.97 -5.74 0.57
N LEU A 432 1.37 -5.73 1.85
CA LEU A 432 2.18 -6.81 2.43
C LEU A 432 1.31 -8.05 2.65
N ASN A 433 0.12 -7.82 3.21
CA ASN A 433 -0.92 -8.85 3.31
C ASN A 433 -1.32 -9.39 1.93
N LEU A 434 -1.23 -8.59 0.86
CA LEU A 434 -1.44 -9.09 -0.51
C LEU A 434 -0.34 -10.08 -0.91
N MET A 435 0.93 -9.83 -0.59
CA MET A 435 2.02 -10.77 -0.90
C MET A 435 1.82 -12.08 -0.14
N GLU A 436 1.50 -11.99 1.15
CA GLU A 436 1.20 -13.17 1.97
C GLU A 436 -0.05 -13.92 1.46
N ALA A 437 -1.14 -13.21 1.13
CA ALA A 437 -2.35 -13.82 0.58
C ALA A 437 -2.04 -14.58 -0.73
N SER A 438 -1.20 -13.97 -1.56
CA SER A 438 -0.81 -14.49 -2.87
C SER A 438 -0.02 -15.79 -2.74
N GLU A 439 0.99 -15.81 -1.87
CA GLU A 439 1.74 -17.04 -1.57
C GLU A 439 0.85 -18.11 -0.93
N ASN A 440 0.01 -17.74 0.04
CA ASN A 440 -0.92 -18.68 0.68
C ASN A 440 -1.86 -19.32 -0.35
N LEU A 441 -2.38 -18.55 -1.32
CA LEU A 441 -3.19 -19.10 -2.39
C LEU A 441 -2.36 -20.01 -3.30
N ALA A 442 -1.16 -19.58 -3.72
CA ALA A 442 -0.25 -20.34 -4.57
C ALA A 442 0.09 -21.71 -3.97
N ASP A 443 0.40 -21.76 -2.67
CA ASP A 443 0.74 -23.00 -1.98
C ASP A 443 -0.43 -23.98 -1.82
N ASN A 444 -1.67 -23.49 -1.92
CA ASN A 444 -2.88 -24.30 -1.89
C ASN A 444 -3.37 -24.71 -3.29
N ILE A 445 -2.69 -24.30 -4.37
CA ILE A 445 -2.91 -24.83 -5.72
C ILE A 445 -2.38 -26.28 -5.78
N PRO A 446 -3.15 -27.24 -6.34
CA PRO A 446 -2.69 -28.63 -6.47
C PRO A 446 -1.37 -28.73 -7.25
N LYS A 447 -0.30 -29.21 -6.61
CA LYS A 447 1.01 -29.45 -7.24
C LYS A 447 1.13 -30.94 -7.66
N PRO A 448 1.59 -31.27 -8.88
CA PRO A 448 1.58 -32.65 -9.41
C PRO A 448 2.37 -33.68 -8.58
N HIS A 449 3.29 -33.24 -7.69
CA HIS A 449 4.20 -34.15 -6.97
C HIS A 449 4.32 -33.91 -5.46
N LYS A 450 3.55 -32.99 -4.86
CA LYS A 450 3.62 -32.72 -3.40
C LYS A 450 2.43 -33.35 -2.68
N ARG A 451 2.70 -34.33 -1.80
CA ARG A 451 1.74 -34.72 -0.75
C ARG A 451 1.51 -33.50 0.14
N LEU A 452 0.23 -33.13 0.31
CA LEU A 452 -0.25 -32.00 1.12
C LEU A 452 0.47 -31.95 2.48
N ARG A 453 1.16 -30.83 2.74
CA ARG A 453 1.52 -30.42 4.09
C ARG A 453 0.23 -29.89 4.70
N VAL A 454 -0.49 -30.72 5.45
CA VAL A 454 -1.68 -30.28 6.17
C VAL A 454 -1.22 -29.29 7.24
N LEU A 455 -1.60 -28.02 7.08
CA LEU A 455 -1.32 -26.96 8.04
C LEU A 455 -1.90 -27.35 9.40
N LYS A 456 -1.05 -27.29 10.42
CA LYS A 456 -1.41 -27.48 11.83
C LYS A 456 -1.90 -26.15 12.40
N GLU A 457 -2.82 -25.48 11.71
CA GLU A 457 -3.38 -24.20 12.15
C GLU A 457 -4.75 -24.44 12.80
N ARG A 458 -4.70 -24.88 14.06
CA ARG A 458 -5.77 -24.58 15.01
C ARG A 458 -5.32 -23.37 15.81
N GLN A 459 -5.52 -22.17 15.27
CA GLN A 459 -5.57 -20.99 16.11
C GLN A 459 -6.99 -20.90 16.68
N THR A 460 -7.07 -20.93 18.00
CA THR A 460 -8.29 -20.64 18.76
C THR A 460 -8.58 -19.15 18.58
N LEU A 461 -9.53 -18.81 17.70
CA LEU A 461 -10.07 -17.46 17.57
C LEU A 461 -10.95 -17.17 18.79
N THR A 462 -10.31 -16.80 19.91
CA THR A 462 -10.97 -16.29 21.12
C THR A 462 -10.73 -14.79 21.31
N ALA A 463 -10.25 -14.09 20.28
CA ALA A 463 -10.14 -12.64 20.31
C ALA A 463 -11.51 -12.01 20.07
N VAL A 464 -12.29 -11.85 21.15
CA VAL A 464 -13.44 -10.95 21.17
C VAL A 464 -12.88 -9.53 21.08
N LEU A 465 -13.20 -8.80 20.00
CA LEU A 465 -12.94 -7.37 19.98
C LEU A 465 -13.72 -6.73 21.13
N PRO A 466 -13.07 -6.03 22.07
CA PRO A 466 -13.80 -5.38 23.16
C PRO A 466 -14.77 -4.36 22.55
N SER A 467 -16.04 -4.40 22.98
CA SER A 467 -17.05 -3.46 22.53
C SER A 467 -16.67 -2.04 22.96
N ASP A 468 -16.42 -1.15 22.00
CA ASP A 468 -16.15 0.27 22.25
C ASP A 468 -17.27 1.13 21.61
N PRO A 469 -18.18 1.71 22.42
CA PRO A 469 -19.25 2.57 21.91
C PRO A 469 -18.75 3.80 21.13
N THR A 470 -17.58 4.34 21.47
CA THR A 470 -16.96 5.47 20.77
C THR A 470 -16.50 5.04 19.37
N LEU A 471 -15.99 3.83 19.23
CA LEU A 471 -15.62 3.27 17.94
C LEU A 471 -16.83 3.05 17.04
N VAL A 472 -17.91 2.48 17.58
CA VAL A 472 -19.17 2.28 16.84
C VAL A 472 -19.72 3.61 16.33
N ALA A 473 -19.66 4.67 17.14
CA ALA A 473 -20.07 6.01 16.73
C ALA A 473 -19.21 6.57 15.58
N LYS A 474 -17.88 6.40 15.64
CA LYS A 474 -16.96 6.85 14.56
C LYS A 474 -17.15 6.05 13.27
N ALA A 475 -17.35 4.73 13.36
CA ALA A 475 -17.65 3.89 12.21
C ALA A 475 -18.93 4.34 11.50
N LYS A 476 -19.98 4.69 12.25
CA LYS A 476 -21.22 5.25 11.67
C LYS A 476 -20.99 6.54 10.89
N ILE A 477 -20.07 7.41 11.35
CA ILE A 477 -19.71 8.64 10.61
C ILE A 477 -19.06 8.28 9.27
N LEU A 478 -18.09 7.35 9.28
CA LEU A 478 -17.42 6.89 8.06
C LEU A 478 -18.42 6.27 7.07
N PHE A 479 -19.26 5.34 7.52
CA PHE A 479 -20.27 4.72 6.65
C PHE A 479 -21.32 5.70 6.16
N ALA A 480 -21.72 6.69 6.96
CA ALA A 480 -22.61 7.75 6.49
C ALA A 480 -21.98 8.57 5.37
N ALA A 481 -20.69 8.92 5.48
CA ALA A 481 -19.95 9.64 4.43
C ALA A 481 -19.81 8.81 3.15
N LEU A 482 -19.40 7.54 3.28
CA LEU A 482 -19.30 6.59 2.18
C LEU A 482 -20.64 6.36 1.51
N ASN A 483 -21.70 6.12 2.28
CA ASN A 483 -23.04 5.89 1.74
C ASN A 483 -23.56 7.12 1.02
N LYS A 484 -23.30 8.33 1.53
CA LYS A 484 -23.65 9.59 0.85
C LYS A 484 -22.93 9.72 -0.49
N PHE A 485 -21.62 9.49 -0.51
CA PHE A 485 -20.80 9.55 -1.72
C PHE A 485 -21.22 8.49 -2.74
N VAL A 486 -21.30 7.22 -2.32
CA VAL A 486 -21.70 6.11 -3.19
C VAL A 486 -23.12 6.30 -3.68
N SER A 487 -24.06 6.74 -2.85
CA SER A 487 -25.43 7.01 -3.30
C SER A 487 -25.51 8.13 -4.34
N SER A 488 -24.60 9.12 -4.30
CA SER A 488 -24.61 10.22 -5.27
C SER A 488 -23.89 9.86 -6.57
N GLN A 489 -22.74 9.20 -6.49
CA GLN A 489 -21.90 8.89 -7.65
C GLN A 489 -22.25 7.54 -8.29
N TYR A 490 -22.69 6.57 -7.49
CA TYR A 490 -22.91 5.19 -7.89
C TYR A 490 -24.13 4.56 -7.20
N PRO A 491 -25.35 5.05 -7.48
CA PRO A 491 -26.57 4.66 -6.76
C PRO A 491 -26.85 3.16 -6.75
N GLN A 492 -26.34 2.41 -7.73
CA GLN A 492 -26.45 0.96 -7.82
C GLN A 492 -25.76 0.20 -6.67
N PHE A 493 -24.77 0.80 -5.99
CA PHE A 493 -24.04 0.15 -4.88
C PHE A 493 -24.58 0.49 -3.49
N LYS A 494 -25.62 1.33 -3.40
CA LYS A 494 -26.18 1.77 -2.12
C LYS A 494 -26.53 0.61 -1.18
N SER A 495 -27.21 -0.42 -1.69
CA SER A 495 -27.59 -1.60 -0.89
C SER A 495 -26.38 -2.41 -0.39
N THR A 496 -25.30 -2.42 -1.18
CA THR A 496 -24.05 -3.09 -0.81
C THR A 496 -23.39 -2.38 0.34
N ILE A 497 -23.24 -1.05 0.26
CA ILE A 497 -22.64 -0.24 1.34
C ILE A 497 -23.44 -0.35 2.63
N SER A 498 -24.78 -0.30 2.58
CA SER A 498 -25.60 -0.48 3.78
C SER A 498 -25.47 -1.88 4.40
N SER A 499 -25.28 -2.92 3.57
CA SER A 499 -25.02 -4.27 4.07
C SER A 499 -23.66 -4.36 4.75
N ALA A 500 -22.62 -3.79 4.12
CA ALA A 500 -21.27 -3.71 4.69
C ALA A 500 -21.24 -2.92 6.01
N GLU A 501 -21.98 -1.82 6.09
CA GLU A 501 -22.16 -1.03 7.32
C GLU A 501 -22.71 -1.89 8.45
N SER A 502 -23.83 -2.61 8.22
CA SER A 502 -24.43 -3.47 9.24
C SER A 502 -23.43 -4.49 9.76
N VAL A 503 -22.78 -5.23 8.86
CA VAL A 503 -21.81 -6.27 9.23
C VAL A 503 -20.64 -5.69 10.02
N PHE A 504 -20.08 -4.55 9.57
CA PHE A 504 -18.97 -3.92 10.26
C PHE A 504 -19.35 -3.41 11.65
N LEU A 505 -20.52 -2.78 11.79
CA LEU A 505 -21.02 -2.30 13.08
C LEU A 505 -21.31 -3.45 14.04
N ASP A 506 -21.83 -4.58 13.55
CA ASP A 506 -22.08 -5.75 14.37
C ASP A 506 -20.76 -6.37 14.87
N ILE A 507 -19.72 -6.42 14.02
CA ILE A 507 -18.36 -6.82 14.41
C ILE A 507 -17.80 -5.91 15.51
N LEU A 508 -17.86 -4.59 15.31
CA LEU A 508 -17.34 -3.61 16.29
C LEU A 508 -18.10 -3.62 17.61
N SER A 509 -19.38 -4.00 17.59
CA SER A 509 -20.21 -4.07 18.80
C SER A 509 -19.94 -5.35 19.61
N GLY A 510 -19.10 -6.26 19.12
CA GLY A 510 -18.87 -7.57 19.73
C GLY A 510 -20.07 -8.52 19.64
N ASN A 511 -21.05 -8.21 18.78
CA ASN A 511 -22.30 -8.96 18.62
C ASN A 511 -22.20 -10.07 17.56
N VAL A 512 -21.06 -10.18 16.86
CA VAL A 512 -20.82 -11.18 15.81
C VAL A 512 -19.82 -12.17 16.34
N THR A 513 -20.27 -13.41 16.54
CA THR A 513 -19.34 -14.53 16.71
C THR A 513 -18.69 -14.87 15.37
N PHE A 514 -17.59 -15.62 15.40
CA PHE A 514 -16.99 -16.12 14.15
C PHE A 514 -17.97 -16.95 13.32
N ASP A 515 -18.85 -17.71 13.97
CA ASP A 515 -19.89 -18.49 13.30
C ASP A 515 -20.96 -17.58 12.67
N ASP A 516 -21.27 -16.43 13.30
CA ASP A 516 -22.12 -15.41 12.69
C ASP A 516 -21.44 -14.75 11.50
N LEU A 517 -20.12 -14.49 11.56
CA LEU A 517 -19.36 -13.96 10.44
C LEU A 517 -19.31 -14.96 9.29
N ILE A 518 -19.05 -16.24 9.57
CA ILE A 518 -19.16 -17.31 8.57
C ILE A 518 -20.59 -17.42 8.07
N GLY A 519 -21.60 -17.31 8.91
CA GLY A 519 -23.00 -17.36 8.52
C GLY A 519 -23.40 -16.18 7.62
N ILE A 520 -22.91 -14.98 7.92
CA ILE A 520 -23.06 -13.77 7.10
C ILE A 520 -22.34 -14.00 5.78
N ILE A 521 -21.05 -14.33 5.81
CA ILE A 521 -20.25 -14.60 4.62
C ILE A 521 -20.94 -15.68 3.78
N THR A 522 -21.30 -16.84 4.34
CA THR A 522 -21.98 -17.96 3.67
C THR A 522 -23.44 -17.66 3.25
N LYS A 523 -24.08 -16.65 3.84
CA LYS A 523 -25.40 -16.18 3.37
C LYS A 523 -25.24 -15.29 2.14
N TYR A 524 -24.11 -14.60 2.02
CA TYR A 524 -23.77 -13.73 0.90
C TYR A 524 -22.93 -14.44 -0.19
N LEU A 525 -22.19 -15.51 0.16
CA LEU A 525 -21.63 -16.52 -0.74
C LEU A 525 -22.72 -17.57 -0.99
#